data_AF-A0A1L6I2L3-F1
#
_entry.id   AF-A0A1L6I2L3-F1
#
_cell.length_a   1.000
_cell.length_b   1.000
_cell.length_c   1.000
_cell.angle_alpha   90.00
_cell.angle_beta   90.00
_cell.angle_gamma   90.00
#
_symmetry.space_group_name_H-M   'P 1'
#
loop_
_entity.id
_entity.type
_entity.pdbx_description
1 polymer ?
#
loop_
_entity_poly.entity_id
_entity_poly.type
_entity_poly.pdbx_seq_one_letter_code
_entity_poly.pdbx_strand_id
1 'polypeptide(L)'
;MQRSARKGRARFAGTRGQALVPALLFLLVGGIGLYVAFGSFQMTGAKMKLQNTADAAAYSAAVLQARDYNFAAYTNRAMVANQVTAAQVVALKSWIDELDATYAGNPDTEDLIQTAAAHPSLWTTPNRRGRLDIAPVRNALDALLPTVAQGIGSITRALSDAQTGYHMALITAIPETADAVARRNQSDTHVTSGYFTSERNAVQLIAWQSYTTIVTPAGKLDNDHLADVVTDAQTLDGFVKRRVSSRSVAPDYQQLDDQASATCRPAGRITINVTHVGGTQLRTDKKGWQSIDASTAHVITPCTGAVDTIAGHGGSTNGNTRGYMTNPPFVSWSDWKGYGGYYNFGDHTSPTPGLLIPDAMAQQFTLGPGPSLDSNNGGLLPYEDIAGTPTAEDAPRITIEVEREADTLNNTPGLHGAARMQVDNGSARGVMRALASAQAYFVRPAEDPFGASTSGALLHASEWLRADGKREYPSVFSPFWQVRLAPVTDSERAAAREAQMPHDTPAASRR
;
A
#
# COMPACT_ATOMS: atom_id res chain seq x y z
N MET A 1 21.04 111.10 -25.04
CA MET A 1 21.91 109.92 -24.87
C MET A 1 21.10 108.65 -25.13
N GLN A 2 21.68 107.74 -25.93
CA GLN A 2 21.51 106.29 -25.95
C GLN A 2 20.21 105.61 -26.50
N ARG A 3 20.49 104.55 -27.25
CA ARG A 3 19.66 103.64 -28.06
C ARG A 3 18.95 102.56 -27.23
N SER A 4 18.02 101.87 -27.91
CA SER A 4 17.63 100.43 -27.80
C SER A 4 16.18 100.24 -27.30
N ALA A 5 15.31 99.38 -27.84
CA ALA A 5 15.48 98.18 -28.67
C ALA A 5 14.20 97.92 -29.51
N ARG A 6 14.36 97.24 -30.66
CA ARG A 6 13.25 96.58 -31.37
C ARG A 6 12.69 95.44 -30.51
N LYS A 7 11.36 95.33 -30.39
CA LYS A 7 10.66 94.06 -30.15
C LYS A 7 9.51 93.94 -31.13
N GLY A 8 9.64 92.99 -32.06
CA GLY A 8 8.59 92.63 -33.00
C GLY A 8 7.37 92.11 -32.25
N ARG A 9 6.20 92.69 -32.52
CA ARG A 9 4.92 92.09 -32.17
C ARG A 9 4.56 91.09 -33.26
N ALA A 10 4.64 89.82 -32.92
CA ALA A 10 4.14 88.73 -33.74
C ALA A 10 2.65 88.96 -34.06
N ARG A 11 2.30 88.88 -35.35
CA ARG A 11 0.92 88.72 -35.78
C ARG A 11 0.41 87.39 -35.22
N PHE A 12 -0.51 87.44 -34.26
CA PHE A 12 -1.38 86.30 -34.01
C PHE A 12 -2.29 86.15 -35.22
N ALA A 13 -1.93 85.25 -36.12
CA ALA A 13 -2.85 84.74 -37.11
C ALA A 13 -4.02 84.10 -36.33
N GLY A 14 -5.21 84.69 -36.45
CA GLY A 14 -6.43 84.10 -35.91
C GLY A 14 -6.61 82.71 -36.51
N THR A 15 -6.27 81.69 -35.74
CA THR A 15 -6.49 80.29 -36.09
C THR A 15 -7.99 80.07 -36.01
N ARG A 16 -8.66 80.14 -37.16
CA ARG A 16 -10.05 79.72 -37.34
C ARG A 16 -10.16 78.29 -36.79
N GLY A 17 -11.26 77.97 -36.09
CA GLY A 17 -11.51 76.74 -35.31
C GLY A 17 -11.44 75.38 -36.03
N GLN A 18 -10.60 75.22 -37.04
CA GLN A 18 -10.36 73.98 -37.77
C GLN A 18 -9.38 73.02 -37.09
N ALA A 19 -8.57 73.45 -36.12
CA ALA A 19 -7.71 72.54 -35.34
C ALA A 19 -8.50 71.80 -34.23
N LEU A 20 -9.64 72.34 -33.81
CA LEU A 20 -10.51 71.76 -32.78
C LEU A 20 -11.17 70.46 -33.27
N VAL A 21 -11.61 70.42 -34.53
CA VAL A 21 -12.29 69.27 -35.14
C VAL A 21 -11.39 68.02 -35.17
N PRO A 22 -10.15 68.05 -35.71
CA PRO A 22 -9.25 66.91 -35.67
C PRO A 22 -8.79 66.58 -34.25
N ALA A 23 -8.64 67.56 -33.34
CA ALA A 23 -8.32 67.28 -31.94
C ALA A 23 -9.44 66.53 -31.20
N LEU A 24 -10.70 66.91 -31.44
CA LEU A 24 -11.87 66.20 -30.91
C LEU A 24 -12.03 64.81 -31.52
N LEU A 25 -11.78 64.65 -32.83
CA LEU A 25 -11.77 63.34 -33.48
C LEU A 25 -10.65 62.44 -32.91
N PHE A 26 -9.46 62.99 -32.69
CA PHE A 26 -8.36 62.24 -32.08
C PHE A 26 -8.67 61.82 -30.63
N LEU A 27 -9.26 62.71 -29.83
CA LEU A 27 -9.72 62.38 -28.47
C LEU A 27 -10.83 61.33 -28.47
N LEU A 28 -11.78 61.41 -29.41
CA LEU A 28 -12.84 60.42 -29.56
C LEU A 28 -12.25 59.04 -29.91
N VAL A 29 -11.40 58.97 -30.94
CA VAL A 29 -10.77 57.71 -31.37
C VAL A 29 -9.85 57.16 -30.30
N GLY A 30 -9.07 58.02 -29.63
CA GLY A 30 -8.20 57.65 -28.51
C GLY A 30 -9.01 57.14 -27.31
N GLY A 31 -10.14 57.77 -26.99
CA GLY A 31 -11.05 57.33 -25.94
C GLY A 31 -11.70 55.97 -26.23
N ILE A 32 -12.13 55.75 -27.47
CA ILE A 32 -12.65 54.45 -27.93
C ILE A 32 -11.54 53.38 -27.86
N GLY A 33 -10.33 53.69 -28.32
CA GLY A 33 -9.18 52.80 -28.25
C GLY A 33 -8.83 52.40 -26.81
N LEU A 34 -8.82 53.36 -25.89
CA LEU A 34 -8.59 53.11 -24.47
C LEU A 34 -9.68 52.25 -23.85
N TYR A 35 -10.95 52.49 -24.20
CA TYR A 35 -12.09 51.69 -23.74
C TYR A 35 -12.00 50.23 -24.20
N VAL A 36 -11.71 50.00 -25.48
CA VAL A 36 -11.51 48.64 -26.02
C VAL A 36 -10.32 47.96 -25.35
N ALA A 37 -9.18 48.66 -25.21
CA ALA A 37 -8.01 48.12 -24.54
C ALA A 37 -8.31 47.74 -23.08
N PHE A 38 -9.00 48.61 -22.34
CA PHE A 38 -9.41 48.33 -20.97
C PHE A 38 -10.32 47.09 -20.86
N GLY A 39 -11.29 46.95 -21.76
CA GLY A 39 -12.13 45.75 -21.84
C GLY A 39 -11.32 44.48 -22.13
N SER A 40 -10.35 44.55 -23.04
CA SER A 40 -9.44 43.43 -23.32
C SER A 40 -8.55 43.07 -22.12
N PHE A 41 -8.05 44.07 -21.38
CA PHE A 41 -7.27 43.85 -20.16
C PHE A 41 -8.10 43.19 -19.05
N GLN A 42 -9.34 43.64 -18.83
CA GLN A 42 -10.25 43.04 -17.86
C GLN A 42 -10.57 41.59 -18.21
N MET A 43 -10.87 41.31 -19.48
CA MET A 43 -11.13 39.95 -19.95
C MET A 43 -9.91 39.04 -19.80
N THR A 44 -8.73 39.53 -20.18
CA THR A 44 -7.48 38.76 -20.04
C THR A 44 -7.15 38.49 -18.58
N GLY A 45 -7.29 39.50 -17.71
CA GLY A 45 -7.11 39.35 -16.26
C GLY A 45 -8.07 38.34 -15.65
N ALA A 46 -9.35 38.37 -16.05
CA ALA A 46 -10.34 37.40 -15.59
C ALA A 46 -10.06 35.98 -16.08
N LYS A 47 -9.63 35.80 -17.33
CA LYS A 47 -9.21 34.50 -17.85
C LYS A 47 -8.00 33.94 -17.11
N MET A 48 -7.00 34.77 -16.82
CA MET A 48 -5.84 34.34 -16.02
C MET A 48 -6.24 33.91 -14.61
N LYS A 49 -7.12 34.65 -13.94
CA LYS A 49 -7.63 34.27 -12.61
C LYS A 49 -8.46 32.98 -12.65
N LEU A 50 -9.30 32.82 -13.68
CA LEU A 50 -10.09 31.60 -13.87
C LEU A 50 -9.19 30.39 -14.14
N GLN A 51 -8.11 30.56 -14.92
CA GLN A 51 -7.12 29.51 -15.14
C GLN A 51 -6.40 29.14 -13.85
N ASN A 52 -5.91 30.11 -13.08
CA ASN A 52 -5.28 29.85 -11.77
C ASN A 52 -6.25 29.13 -10.81
N THR A 53 -7.54 29.44 -10.90
CA THR A 53 -8.60 28.79 -10.11
C THR A 53 -8.79 27.34 -10.55
N ALA A 54 -8.81 27.07 -11.86
CA ALA A 54 -8.86 25.72 -12.40
C ALA A 54 -7.62 24.90 -12.03
N ASP A 55 -6.42 25.49 -12.14
CA ASP A 55 -5.15 24.86 -11.75
C ASP A 55 -5.15 24.51 -10.26
N ALA A 56 -5.62 25.41 -9.39
CA ALA A 56 -5.73 25.15 -7.95
C ALA A 56 -6.74 24.06 -7.63
N ALA A 57 -7.89 24.03 -8.31
CA ALA A 57 -8.90 22.99 -8.14
C ALA A 57 -8.37 21.61 -8.59
N ALA A 58 -7.76 21.54 -9.78
CA ALA A 58 -7.17 20.31 -10.30
C ALA A 58 -6.03 19.80 -9.41
N TYR A 59 -5.10 20.69 -9.01
CA TYR A 59 -4.02 20.36 -8.10
C TYR A 59 -4.55 19.82 -6.77
N SER A 60 -5.58 20.43 -6.20
CA SER A 60 -6.18 19.98 -4.94
C SER A 60 -6.85 18.60 -5.05
N ALA A 61 -7.48 18.29 -6.19
CA ALA A 61 -8.00 16.95 -6.45
C ALA A 61 -6.87 15.92 -6.55
N ALA A 62 -5.77 16.24 -7.24
CA ALA A 62 -4.61 15.37 -7.32
C ALA A 62 -3.87 15.22 -5.97
N VAL A 63 -3.96 16.21 -5.06
CA VAL A 63 -3.53 16.05 -3.66
C VAL A 63 -4.33 14.99 -2.92
N LEU A 64 -5.64 14.92 -3.13
CA LEU A 64 -6.46 13.84 -2.57
C LEU A 64 -6.06 12.49 -3.18
N GLN A 65 -5.84 12.43 -4.50
CA GLN A 65 -5.34 11.22 -5.17
C GLN A 65 -3.99 10.74 -4.58
N ALA A 66 -3.00 11.63 -4.40
CA ALA A 66 -1.72 11.25 -3.81
C ALA A 66 -1.84 10.84 -2.33
N ARG A 67 -2.77 11.45 -1.58
CA ARG A 67 -3.05 11.06 -0.19
C ARG A 67 -3.65 9.67 -0.09
N ASP A 68 -4.49 9.28 -1.06
CA ASP A 68 -5.03 7.94 -1.16
C ASP A 68 -3.92 6.89 -1.26
N TYR A 69 -3.07 7.04 -2.27
CA TYR A 69 -1.99 6.09 -2.55
C TYR A 69 -0.93 6.06 -1.43
N ASN A 70 -0.64 7.20 -0.80
CA ASN A 70 0.24 7.24 0.36
C ASN A 70 -0.41 6.59 1.59
N PHE A 71 -1.72 6.76 1.80
CA PHE A 71 -2.44 6.11 2.89
C PHE A 71 -2.42 4.58 2.71
N ALA A 72 -2.69 4.10 1.50
CA ALA A 72 -2.54 2.69 1.13
C ALA A 72 -1.11 2.19 1.42
N ALA A 73 -0.08 2.96 1.05
CA ALA A 73 1.31 2.61 1.35
C ALA A 73 1.63 2.47 2.84
N TYR A 74 1.18 3.40 3.69
CA TYR A 74 1.42 3.30 5.13
C TYR A 74 0.68 2.12 5.76
N THR A 75 -0.57 1.92 5.37
CA THR A 75 -1.43 0.85 5.90
C THR A 75 -0.96 -0.53 5.44
N ASN A 76 -0.56 -0.70 4.18
CA ASN A 76 0.05 -1.94 3.68
C ASN A 76 1.31 -2.31 4.47
N ARG A 77 2.20 -1.35 4.73
CA ARG A 77 3.41 -1.60 5.55
C ARG A 77 3.07 -1.99 6.99
N ALA A 78 2.05 -1.37 7.58
CA ALA A 78 1.58 -1.73 8.91
C ALA A 78 0.98 -3.15 8.92
N MET A 79 0.22 -3.53 7.89
CA MET A 79 -0.30 -4.89 7.72
C MET A 79 0.84 -5.91 7.55
N VAL A 80 1.90 -5.60 6.80
CA VAL A 80 3.11 -6.43 6.69
C VAL A 80 3.74 -6.66 8.07
N ALA A 81 3.97 -5.61 8.86
CA ALA A 81 4.55 -5.72 10.20
C ALA A 81 3.68 -6.57 11.15
N ASN A 82 2.36 -6.43 11.05
CA ASN A 82 1.40 -7.25 11.79
C ASN A 82 1.50 -8.74 11.39
N GLN A 83 1.65 -9.05 10.10
CA GLN A 83 1.81 -10.43 9.62
C GLN A 83 3.13 -11.06 10.07
N VAL A 84 4.23 -10.29 10.10
CA VAL A 84 5.51 -10.76 10.67
C VAL A 84 5.32 -11.15 12.14
N THR A 85 4.64 -10.30 12.91
CA THR A 85 4.37 -10.59 14.33
C THR A 85 3.46 -11.82 14.49
N ALA A 86 2.46 -11.96 13.61
CA ALA A 86 1.56 -13.10 13.60
C ALA A 86 2.31 -14.42 13.34
N ALA A 87 3.27 -14.43 12.40
CA ALA A 87 4.16 -15.56 12.14
C ALA A 87 5.01 -15.93 13.37
N GLN A 88 5.59 -14.93 14.05
CA GLN A 88 6.40 -15.15 15.26
C GLN A 88 5.57 -15.69 16.43
N VAL A 89 4.33 -15.22 16.59
CA VAL A 89 3.42 -15.67 17.65
C VAL A 89 3.01 -17.14 17.46
N VAL A 90 2.67 -17.55 16.23
CA VAL A 90 2.38 -18.98 15.96
C VAL A 90 3.63 -19.85 16.09
N ALA A 91 4.81 -19.33 15.72
CA ALA A 91 6.09 -20.01 15.90
C ALA A 91 6.40 -20.28 17.38
N LEU A 92 6.21 -19.27 18.24
CA LEU A 92 6.46 -19.40 19.67
C LEU A 92 5.50 -20.39 20.34
N LYS A 93 4.22 -20.38 19.94
CA LYS A 93 3.22 -21.33 20.47
C LYS A 93 3.54 -22.76 20.07
N SER A 94 3.87 -22.99 18.80
CA SER A 94 4.23 -24.32 18.30
C SER A 94 5.47 -24.87 19.01
N TRP A 95 6.50 -24.04 19.18
CA TRP A 95 7.72 -24.41 19.88
C TRP A 95 7.50 -24.78 21.35
N ILE A 96 6.72 -24.01 22.12
CA ILE A 96 6.49 -24.32 23.55
C ILE A 96 5.59 -25.54 23.76
N ASP A 97 4.64 -25.78 22.85
CA ASP A 97 3.81 -26.99 22.90
C ASP A 97 4.61 -28.24 22.56
N GLU A 98 5.48 -28.15 21.56
CA GLU A 98 6.39 -29.22 21.21
C GLU A 98 7.33 -29.53 22.37
N LEU A 99 7.90 -28.52 23.02
CA LEU A 99 8.80 -28.70 24.14
C LEU A 99 8.12 -29.39 25.34
N ASP A 100 6.86 -29.04 25.65
CA ASP A 100 6.07 -29.76 26.66
C ASP A 100 5.78 -31.20 26.24
N ALA A 101 5.44 -31.44 24.98
CA ALA A 101 5.19 -32.78 24.45
C ALA A 101 6.44 -33.66 24.57
N THR A 102 7.62 -33.11 24.21
CA THR A 102 8.90 -33.82 24.34
C THR A 102 9.24 -34.15 25.80
N TYR A 103 8.99 -33.24 26.74
CA TYR A 103 9.19 -33.53 28.16
C TYR A 103 8.12 -34.45 28.77
N ALA A 104 6.93 -34.50 28.20
CA ALA A 104 5.88 -35.43 28.62
C ALA A 104 6.24 -36.89 28.30
N GLY A 105 7.05 -37.10 27.27
CA GLY A 105 7.49 -38.41 26.80
C GLY A 105 6.52 -39.02 25.80
N ASN A 106 7.05 -39.48 24.67
CA ASN A 106 6.27 -40.26 23.70
C ASN A 106 6.17 -41.73 24.14
N PRO A 107 5.00 -42.37 24.08
CA PRO A 107 4.83 -43.75 24.52
C PRO A 107 5.85 -44.75 23.96
N ASP A 108 6.17 -44.67 22.67
CA ASP A 108 7.06 -45.63 22.02
C ASP A 108 8.52 -45.43 22.44
N THR A 109 8.94 -44.17 22.57
CA THR A 109 10.28 -43.82 23.08
C THR A 109 10.41 -44.20 24.56
N GLU A 110 9.39 -43.94 25.38
CA GLU A 110 9.40 -44.30 26.80
C GLU A 110 9.42 -45.83 27.00
N ASP A 111 8.67 -46.61 26.21
CA ASP A 111 8.68 -48.07 26.27
C ASP A 111 10.04 -48.65 25.85
N LEU A 112 10.65 -48.11 24.78
CA LEU A 112 12.00 -48.47 24.36
C LEU A 112 13.02 -48.22 25.47
N ILE A 113 12.95 -47.06 26.14
CA ILE A 113 13.87 -46.69 27.22
C ILE A 113 13.66 -47.61 28.44
N GLN A 114 12.41 -47.86 28.81
CA GLN A 114 12.07 -48.78 29.92
C GLN A 114 12.59 -50.20 29.68
N THR A 115 12.54 -50.65 28.43
CA THR A 115 12.98 -52.00 28.06
C THR A 115 14.50 -52.09 27.89
N ALA A 116 15.12 -51.07 27.30
CA ALA A 116 16.51 -51.14 26.86
C ALA A 116 17.51 -50.59 27.89
N ALA A 117 17.17 -49.57 28.69
CA ALA A 117 18.10 -48.93 29.63
C ALA A 117 18.14 -49.63 31.01
N ALA A 118 19.31 -49.69 31.63
CA ALA A 118 19.46 -50.24 32.99
C ALA A 118 18.87 -49.33 34.07
N HIS A 119 18.87 -48.02 33.83
CA HIS A 119 18.37 -46.97 34.70
C HIS A 119 17.47 -45.98 33.93
N PRO A 120 16.24 -46.37 33.55
CA PRO A 120 15.29 -45.48 32.85
C PRO A 120 15.00 -44.16 33.58
N SER A 121 15.25 -44.09 34.89
CA SER A 121 15.15 -42.87 35.70
C SER A 121 16.11 -41.76 35.26
N LEU A 122 17.24 -42.09 34.62
CA LEU A 122 18.19 -41.11 34.09
C LEU A 122 17.60 -40.30 32.92
N TRP A 123 16.62 -40.85 32.21
CA TRP A 123 15.86 -40.15 31.17
C TRP A 123 14.62 -39.45 31.73
N THR A 124 13.80 -40.18 32.49
CA THR A 124 12.49 -39.70 32.94
C THR A 124 12.57 -38.59 33.99
N THR A 125 13.62 -38.58 34.84
CA THR A 125 13.77 -37.59 35.91
C THR A 125 14.09 -36.20 35.37
N PRO A 126 15.11 -36.01 34.50
CA PRO A 126 15.32 -34.74 33.83
C PRO A 126 14.10 -34.28 33.04
N ASN A 127 13.47 -35.13 32.21
CA ASN A 127 12.31 -34.69 31.42
C ASN A 127 11.14 -34.20 32.29
N ARG A 128 10.83 -34.90 33.39
CA ARG A 128 9.83 -34.44 34.36
C ARG A 128 10.19 -33.09 34.98
N ARG A 129 11.47 -32.88 35.33
CA ARG A 129 11.94 -31.60 35.87
C ARG A 129 11.83 -30.49 34.83
N GLY A 130 12.22 -30.75 33.59
CA GLY A 130 12.18 -29.79 32.48
C GLY A 130 10.75 -29.33 32.23
N ARG A 131 9.79 -30.26 32.25
CA ARG A 131 8.37 -29.94 32.16
C ARG A 131 7.90 -28.98 33.26
N LEU A 132 8.32 -29.21 34.49
CA LEU A 132 7.98 -28.33 35.63
C LEU A 132 8.64 -26.95 35.49
N ASP A 133 9.86 -26.89 34.97
CA ASP A 133 10.61 -25.65 34.77
C ASP A 133 9.98 -24.78 33.66
N ILE A 134 9.46 -25.38 32.59
CA ILE A 134 8.80 -24.63 31.50
C ILE A 134 7.32 -24.32 31.77
N ALA A 135 6.66 -25.03 32.70
CA ALA A 135 5.23 -24.88 32.93
C ALA A 135 4.77 -23.43 33.22
N PRO A 136 5.49 -22.62 34.03
CA PRO A 136 5.13 -21.21 34.21
C PRO A 136 5.20 -20.39 32.92
N VAL A 137 6.22 -20.64 32.09
CA VAL A 137 6.40 -19.95 30.80
C VAL A 137 5.30 -20.37 29.83
N ARG A 138 5.02 -21.67 29.72
CA ARG A 138 3.94 -22.18 28.88
C ARG A 138 2.59 -21.60 29.28
N ASN A 139 2.23 -21.61 30.56
CA ASN A 139 0.98 -21.04 31.05
C ASN A 139 0.86 -19.54 30.72
N ALA A 140 1.96 -18.79 30.83
CA ALA A 140 1.99 -17.38 30.45
C ALA A 140 1.78 -17.20 28.94
N LEU A 141 2.40 -18.03 28.10
CA LEU A 141 2.23 -17.99 26.65
C LEU A 141 0.83 -18.45 26.21
N ASP A 142 0.26 -19.46 26.83
CA ASP A 142 -1.12 -19.92 26.57
C ASP A 142 -2.15 -18.83 26.88
N ALA A 143 -1.91 -18.03 27.92
CA ALA A 143 -2.75 -16.88 28.25
C ALA A 143 -2.53 -15.68 27.32
N LEU A 144 -1.28 -15.41 26.92
CA LEU A 144 -0.91 -14.19 26.19
C LEU A 144 -1.08 -14.31 24.67
N LEU A 145 -0.61 -15.39 24.06
CA LEU A 145 -0.48 -15.50 22.60
C LEU A 145 -1.81 -15.41 21.85
N PRO A 146 -2.93 -16.02 22.31
CA PRO A 146 -4.23 -15.81 21.67
C PRO A 146 -4.67 -14.34 21.68
N THR A 147 -4.47 -13.64 22.80
CA THR A 147 -4.81 -12.20 22.91
C THR A 147 -3.95 -11.34 21.98
N VAL A 148 -2.65 -11.64 21.89
CA VAL A 148 -1.75 -10.92 20.97
C VAL A 148 -2.15 -11.18 19.52
N ALA A 149 -2.40 -12.44 19.15
CA ALA A 149 -2.82 -12.80 17.79
C ALA A 149 -4.13 -12.12 17.40
N GLN A 150 -5.16 -12.17 18.26
CA GLN A 150 -6.45 -11.53 18.02
C GLN A 150 -6.36 -10.00 17.99
N GLY A 151 -5.52 -9.40 18.84
CA GLY A 151 -5.28 -7.96 18.86
C GLY A 151 -4.68 -7.48 17.54
N ILE A 152 -3.61 -8.13 17.09
CA ILE A 152 -2.94 -7.81 15.82
C ILE A 152 -3.86 -8.09 14.62
N GLY A 153 -4.60 -9.20 14.66
CA GLY A 153 -5.59 -9.52 13.64
C GLY A 153 -6.70 -8.46 13.55
N SER A 154 -7.18 -7.97 14.69
CA SER A 154 -8.19 -6.89 14.75
C SER A 154 -7.63 -5.56 14.23
N ILE A 155 -6.39 -5.22 14.55
CA ILE A 155 -5.72 -4.03 14.00
C ILE A 155 -5.58 -4.17 12.48
N THR A 156 -5.16 -5.34 11.99
CA THR A 156 -5.02 -5.59 10.55
C THR A 156 -6.37 -5.47 9.83
N ARG A 157 -7.46 -5.95 10.44
CA ARG A 157 -8.82 -5.76 9.90
C ARG A 157 -9.21 -4.29 9.88
N ALA A 158 -8.97 -3.55 10.97
CA ALA A 158 -9.25 -2.12 11.01
C ALA A 158 -8.47 -1.34 9.93
N LEU A 159 -7.21 -1.73 9.64
CA LEU A 159 -6.42 -1.13 8.56
C LEU A 159 -7.01 -1.46 7.17
N SER A 160 -7.40 -2.72 6.95
CA SER A 160 -8.05 -3.18 5.70
C SER A 160 -9.38 -2.46 5.44
N ASP A 161 -10.22 -2.36 6.48
CA ASP A 161 -11.51 -1.64 6.43
C ASP A 161 -11.27 -0.13 6.22
N ALA A 162 -10.26 0.44 6.88
CA ALA A 162 -9.89 1.84 6.72
C ALA A 162 -9.40 2.16 5.31
N GLN A 163 -8.58 1.32 4.68
CA GLN A 163 -8.18 1.48 3.27
C GLN A 163 -9.39 1.53 2.36
N THR A 164 -10.26 0.51 2.46
CA THR A 164 -11.47 0.41 1.64
C THR A 164 -12.38 1.63 1.82
N GLY A 165 -12.59 2.07 3.07
CA GLY A 165 -13.39 3.25 3.37
C GLY A 165 -12.77 4.55 2.92
N TYR A 166 -11.45 4.72 3.10
CA TYR A 166 -10.72 5.94 2.74
C TYR A 166 -10.66 6.14 1.22
N HIS A 167 -10.34 5.09 0.47
CA HIS A 167 -10.33 5.09 -0.99
C HIS A 167 -11.68 5.52 -1.56
N MET A 168 -12.77 4.89 -1.10
CA MET A 168 -14.13 5.26 -1.52
C MET A 168 -14.51 6.68 -1.10
N ALA A 169 -14.15 7.10 0.12
CA ALA A 169 -14.43 8.45 0.60
C ALA A 169 -13.73 9.50 -0.27
N LEU A 170 -12.46 9.29 -0.65
CA LEU A 170 -11.73 10.23 -1.50
C LEU A 170 -12.30 10.32 -2.92
N ILE A 171 -12.74 9.20 -3.51
CA ILE A 171 -13.44 9.23 -4.80
C ILE A 171 -14.68 10.13 -4.74
N THR A 172 -15.45 10.04 -3.65
CA THR A 172 -16.65 10.86 -3.47
C THR A 172 -16.37 12.32 -3.09
N ALA A 173 -15.26 12.58 -2.39
CA ALA A 173 -14.93 13.92 -1.88
C ALA A 173 -14.24 14.82 -2.91
N ILE A 174 -13.61 14.25 -3.95
CA ILE A 174 -12.88 15.01 -4.97
C ILE A 174 -13.74 16.06 -5.70
N PRO A 175 -14.94 15.74 -6.21
CA PRO A 175 -15.79 16.72 -6.89
C PRO A 175 -16.16 17.91 -5.99
N GLU A 176 -16.57 17.64 -4.75
CA GLU A 176 -16.93 18.69 -3.77
C GLU A 176 -15.72 19.52 -3.38
N THR A 177 -14.56 18.90 -3.16
CA THR A 177 -13.32 19.58 -2.80
C THR A 177 -12.86 20.50 -3.92
N ALA A 178 -12.88 20.03 -5.18
CA ALA A 178 -12.50 20.84 -6.33
C ALA A 178 -13.38 22.08 -6.46
N ASP A 179 -14.69 21.92 -6.29
CA ASP A 179 -15.68 22.99 -6.36
C ASP A 179 -15.57 23.97 -5.18
N ALA A 180 -15.31 23.47 -3.97
CA ALA A 180 -15.02 24.30 -2.80
C ALA A 180 -13.73 25.12 -2.98
N VAL A 181 -12.68 24.52 -3.55
CA VAL A 181 -11.43 25.22 -3.86
C VAL A 181 -11.63 26.27 -4.95
N ALA A 182 -12.43 25.98 -5.97
CA ALA A 182 -12.79 26.95 -7.00
C ALA A 182 -13.46 28.18 -6.36
N ARG A 183 -14.55 27.97 -5.62
CA ARG A 183 -15.27 29.04 -4.90
C ARG A 183 -14.39 29.82 -3.92
N ARG A 184 -13.44 29.16 -3.25
CA ARG A 184 -12.58 29.81 -2.26
C ARG A 184 -11.47 30.66 -2.90
N ASN A 185 -10.97 30.25 -4.05
CA ASN A 185 -10.09 31.10 -4.87
C ASN A 185 -10.86 32.27 -5.47
N GLN A 186 -12.08 32.03 -5.95
CA GLN A 186 -12.94 33.05 -6.52
C GLN A 186 -14.42 32.70 -6.32
N SER A 187 -15.15 33.52 -5.56
CA SER A 187 -16.49 33.18 -5.06
C SER A 187 -17.57 33.01 -6.13
N ASP A 188 -17.36 33.58 -7.32
CA ASP A 188 -18.23 33.49 -8.49
C ASP A 188 -17.81 32.39 -9.47
N THR A 189 -16.94 31.47 -9.04
CA THR A 189 -16.51 30.31 -9.83
C THR A 189 -16.98 29.00 -9.22
N HIS A 190 -17.20 28.01 -10.07
CA HIS A 190 -17.63 26.67 -9.67
C HIS A 190 -17.13 25.64 -10.68
N VAL A 191 -17.03 24.37 -10.26
CA VAL A 191 -16.74 23.30 -11.22
C VAL A 191 -17.94 23.08 -12.13
N THR A 192 -17.69 22.89 -13.43
CA THR A 192 -18.73 22.60 -14.43
C THR A 192 -19.66 21.49 -13.93
N SER A 193 -20.96 21.77 -13.89
CA SER A 193 -21.95 20.79 -13.44
C SER A 193 -21.92 19.53 -14.29
N GLY A 194 -21.95 18.36 -13.65
CA GLY A 194 -21.88 17.06 -14.32
C GLY A 194 -20.50 16.71 -14.91
N TYR A 195 -19.46 17.52 -14.69
CA TYR A 195 -18.12 17.24 -15.24
C TYR A 195 -17.58 15.86 -14.82
N PHE A 196 -17.76 15.50 -13.54
CA PHE A 196 -17.37 14.21 -12.96
C PHE A 196 -18.35 13.04 -13.25
N THR A 197 -19.38 13.27 -14.05
CA THR A 197 -20.38 12.24 -14.42
C THR A 197 -20.66 12.20 -15.92
N SER A 198 -20.03 13.08 -16.71
CA SER A 198 -20.29 13.21 -18.14
C SER A 198 -19.52 12.19 -18.97
N GLU A 199 -20.11 11.76 -20.08
CA GLU A 199 -19.44 10.88 -21.06
C GLU A 199 -18.13 11.49 -21.58
N ARG A 200 -18.04 12.83 -21.61
CA ARG A 200 -16.86 13.59 -22.05
C ARG A 200 -15.58 13.19 -21.30
N ASN A 201 -15.67 12.89 -20.00
CA ASN A 201 -14.50 12.55 -19.18
C ASN A 201 -14.54 11.11 -18.66
N ALA A 202 -15.50 10.29 -19.11
CA ALA A 202 -15.73 8.95 -18.56
C ALA A 202 -14.48 8.06 -18.60
N VAL A 203 -13.70 8.09 -19.69
CA VAL A 203 -12.47 7.31 -19.83
C VAL A 203 -11.43 7.69 -18.76
N GLN A 204 -11.25 8.99 -18.52
CA GLN A 204 -10.31 9.50 -17.52
C GLN A 204 -10.76 9.16 -16.10
N LEU A 205 -12.06 9.30 -15.81
CA LEU A 205 -12.64 8.97 -14.52
C LEU A 205 -12.53 7.49 -14.22
N ILE A 206 -12.81 6.62 -15.20
CA ILE A 206 -12.62 5.18 -15.07
C ILE A 206 -11.15 4.88 -14.79
N ALA A 207 -10.22 5.44 -15.58
CA ALA A 207 -8.78 5.21 -15.39
C ALA A 207 -8.33 5.59 -13.97
N TRP A 208 -8.79 6.74 -13.45
CA TRP A 208 -8.50 7.17 -12.09
C TRP A 208 -9.13 6.26 -11.03
N GLN A 209 -10.42 5.98 -11.14
CA GLN A 209 -11.17 5.16 -10.17
C GLN A 209 -10.74 3.70 -10.14
N SER A 210 -10.18 3.18 -11.23
CA SER A 210 -9.69 1.81 -11.34
C SER A 210 -8.16 1.72 -11.25
N TYR A 211 -7.46 2.81 -10.92
CA TYR A 211 -6.00 2.82 -10.87
C TYR A 211 -5.48 1.91 -9.75
N THR A 212 -6.12 2.02 -8.58
CA THR A 212 -5.96 1.08 -7.49
C THR A 212 -7.21 0.23 -7.35
N THR A 213 -7.06 -0.93 -6.73
CA THR A 213 -8.13 -1.88 -6.48
C THR A 213 -7.92 -2.55 -5.13
N ILE A 214 -9.03 -2.96 -4.50
CA ILE A 214 -8.96 -3.80 -3.31
C ILE A 214 -8.70 -5.24 -3.75
N VAL A 215 -7.47 -5.70 -3.53
CA VAL A 215 -7.07 -7.09 -3.72
C VAL A 215 -7.56 -7.89 -2.52
N THR A 216 -8.33 -8.94 -2.77
CA THR A 216 -8.71 -9.91 -1.74
C THR A 216 -7.78 -11.13 -1.84
N PRO A 217 -6.88 -11.37 -0.87
CA PRO A 217 -5.99 -12.52 -0.90
C PRO A 217 -6.76 -13.84 -1.02
N ALA A 218 -6.53 -14.54 -2.11
CA ALA A 218 -7.12 -15.83 -2.44
C ALA A 218 -6.22 -16.63 -3.38
N GLY A 219 -6.64 -17.87 -3.68
CA GLY A 219 -5.91 -18.78 -4.56
C GLY A 219 -4.74 -19.47 -3.87
N LYS A 220 -4.13 -20.46 -4.55
CA LYS A 220 -3.02 -21.27 -4.02
C LYS A 220 -1.63 -20.84 -4.54
N LEU A 221 -1.58 -20.10 -5.65
CA LEU A 221 -0.35 -19.84 -6.43
C LEU A 221 -0.33 -18.46 -7.13
N ASP A 222 -1.31 -17.60 -6.89
CA ASP A 222 -1.41 -16.32 -7.59
C ASP A 222 -0.48 -15.27 -6.97
N ASN A 223 0.27 -14.55 -7.82
CA ASN A 223 1.08 -13.39 -7.44
C ASN A 223 0.23 -12.41 -6.63
N ASP A 224 0.66 -12.14 -5.41
CA ASP A 224 -0.02 -11.28 -4.45
C ASP A 224 1.06 -10.50 -3.73
N HIS A 225 1.13 -9.20 -4.01
CA HIS A 225 2.25 -8.37 -3.57
C HIS A 225 2.37 -8.35 -2.03
N LEU A 226 1.25 -8.35 -1.30
CA LEU A 226 1.29 -8.43 0.16
C LEU A 226 1.89 -9.78 0.60
N ALA A 227 1.47 -10.88 0.00
CA ALA A 227 2.00 -12.21 0.28
C ALA A 227 3.49 -12.32 -0.10
N ASP A 228 3.89 -11.75 -1.23
CA ASP A 228 5.27 -11.74 -1.72
C ASP A 228 6.18 -10.96 -0.75
N VAL A 229 5.74 -9.80 -0.28
CA VAL A 229 6.50 -8.98 0.68
C VAL A 229 6.63 -9.68 2.05
N VAL A 230 5.55 -10.26 2.60
CA VAL A 230 5.62 -10.91 3.92
C VAL A 230 6.35 -12.26 3.90
N THR A 231 6.51 -12.89 2.73
CA THR A 231 7.20 -14.18 2.58
C THR A 231 8.57 -14.09 1.92
N ASP A 232 9.06 -12.87 1.65
CA ASP A 232 10.38 -12.67 1.04
C ASP A 232 11.49 -13.34 1.88
N ALA A 233 12.14 -14.34 1.29
CA ALA A 233 13.15 -15.14 1.97
C ALA A 233 14.43 -14.38 2.32
N GLN A 234 14.67 -13.18 1.81
CA GLN A 234 15.79 -12.34 2.25
C GLN A 234 15.44 -11.54 3.51
N THR A 235 14.15 -11.25 3.74
CA THR A 235 13.69 -10.38 4.84
C THR A 235 13.12 -11.15 6.03
N LEU A 236 12.60 -12.35 5.81
CA LEU A 236 12.09 -13.22 6.87
C LEU A 236 13.18 -13.53 7.92
N ASP A 237 12.83 -13.45 9.19
CA ASP A 237 13.78 -13.72 10.28
C ASP A 237 14.12 -15.22 10.38
N GLY A 238 15.26 -15.53 11.01
CA GLY A 238 15.74 -16.90 11.16
C GLY A 238 14.81 -17.77 12.00
N PHE A 239 14.13 -17.22 13.00
CA PHE A 239 13.25 -17.95 13.91
C PHE A 239 11.95 -18.40 13.23
N VAL A 240 11.39 -17.58 12.33
CA VAL A 240 10.22 -17.96 11.50
C VAL A 240 10.61 -19.02 10.47
N LYS A 241 11.76 -18.84 9.79
CA LYS A 241 12.21 -19.77 8.75
C LYS A 241 12.53 -21.15 9.31
N ARG A 242 13.37 -21.22 10.34
CA ARG A 242 13.96 -22.47 10.78
C ARG A 242 14.42 -22.40 12.23
N ARG A 243 13.82 -23.26 13.06
CA ARG A 243 14.22 -23.49 14.45
C ARG A 243 14.88 -24.86 14.52
N VAL A 244 16.21 -24.89 14.52
CA VAL A 244 16.97 -26.15 14.64
C VAL A 244 17.81 -26.08 15.89
N SER A 245 17.73 -27.13 16.71
CA SER A 245 18.59 -27.32 17.87
C SER A 245 19.09 -28.75 17.90
N SER A 246 20.39 -28.92 18.11
CA SER A 246 21.01 -30.21 18.43
C SER A 246 21.15 -30.43 19.94
N ARG A 247 20.60 -29.52 20.76
CA ARG A 247 20.93 -29.40 22.17
C ARG A 247 19.76 -29.74 23.09
N SER A 248 19.93 -30.88 23.70
CA SER A 248 19.73 -31.16 25.10
C SER A 248 20.32 -30.05 25.99
N VAL A 249 19.48 -29.48 26.86
CA VAL A 249 19.87 -28.40 27.77
C VAL A 249 20.31 -28.95 29.12
N ALA A 250 21.19 -28.22 29.81
CA ALA A 250 21.79 -28.66 31.06
C ALA A 250 20.76 -28.70 32.23
N PRO A 251 20.94 -29.59 33.21
CA PRO A 251 21.89 -30.70 33.25
C PRO A 251 21.19 -31.99 32.79
N ASP A 252 21.29 -32.31 31.50
CA ASP A 252 20.87 -33.59 30.89
C ASP A 252 19.38 -33.74 30.53
N TYR A 253 18.69 -32.64 30.22
CA TYR A 253 17.35 -32.73 29.61
C TYR A 253 17.43 -33.39 28.23
N GLN A 254 16.51 -34.31 27.92
CA GLN A 254 16.42 -34.92 26.58
C GLN A 254 17.71 -35.63 26.14
N GLN A 255 18.46 -36.20 27.10
CA GLN A 255 19.59 -37.11 26.86
C GLN A 255 19.51 -38.32 27.76
N LEU A 256 20.13 -39.40 27.27
CA LEU A 256 20.45 -40.55 28.09
C LEU A 256 21.85 -41.02 27.73
N ASP A 257 22.63 -41.31 28.76
CA ASP A 257 23.88 -42.06 28.64
C ASP A 257 23.92 -43.11 29.75
N ASP A 258 23.66 -44.37 29.40
CA ASP A 258 23.46 -45.45 30.36
C ASP A 258 23.98 -46.80 29.85
N GLN A 259 23.98 -47.81 30.71
CA GLN A 259 24.22 -49.19 30.35
C GLN A 259 22.96 -49.84 29.77
N ALA A 260 23.13 -50.78 28.85
CA ALA A 260 22.05 -51.63 28.37
C ALA A 260 21.53 -52.53 29.51
N SER A 261 20.21 -52.67 29.56
CA SER A 261 19.49 -53.55 30.47
C SER A 261 19.85 -55.02 30.20
N ALA A 262 19.54 -55.90 31.16
CA ALA A 262 19.77 -57.33 30.99
C ALA A 262 18.97 -57.96 29.83
N THR A 263 17.88 -57.30 29.42
CA THR A 263 17.01 -57.67 28.29
C THR A 263 17.54 -57.18 26.95
N CYS A 264 18.32 -56.09 26.91
CA CYS A 264 18.98 -55.58 25.70
C CYS A 264 20.37 -56.22 25.52
N ARG A 265 20.45 -57.27 24.69
CA ARG A 265 21.70 -58.01 24.41
C ARG A 265 22.26 -57.73 23.01
N PRO A 266 23.59 -57.78 22.82
CA PRO A 266 24.64 -58.00 23.83
C PRO A 266 24.76 -56.84 24.82
N ALA A 267 25.48 -57.04 25.93
CA ALA A 267 25.76 -55.95 26.87
C ALA A 267 26.50 -54.81 26.15
N GLY A 268 26.19 -53.57 26.50
CA GLY A 268 26.75 -52.40 25.85
C GLY A 268 26.20 -51.11 26.44
N ARG A 269 26.47 -50.01 25.75
CA ARG A 269 26.04 -48.67 26.14
C ARG A 269 24.80 -48.25 25.35
N ILE A 270 23.89 -47.54 26.00
CA ILE A 270 22.74 -46.91 25.37
C ILE A 270 22.94 -45.40 25.44
N THR A 271 22.75 -44.74 24.30
CA THR A 271 22.78 -43.29 24.23
C THR A 271 21.54 -42.77 23.53
N ILE A 272 20.99 -41.69 24.04
CA ILE A 272 19.87 -40.97 23.42
C ILE A 272 20.26 -39.50 23.33
N ASN A 273 20.13 -38.96 22.13
CA ASN A 273 20.25 -37.53 21.89
C ASN A 273 19.02 -37.05 21.13
N VAL A 274 18.39 -35.99 21.61
CA VAL A 274 17.26 -35.38 20.91
C VAL A 274 17.73 -34.24 20.03
N THR A 275 17.25 -34.23 18.78
CA THR A 275 17.35 -33.08 17.89
C THR A 275 15.98 -32.48 17.66
N HIS A 276 15.92 -31.18 17.48
CA HIS A 276 14.70 -30.41 17.22
C HIS A 276 14.80 -29.74 15.87
N VAL A 277 13.69 -29.77 15.14
CA VAL A 277 13.46 -28.98 13.93
C VAL A 277 12.07 -28.37 13.95
N GLY A 278 11.95 -27.16 13.42
CA GLY A 278 10.69 -26.47 13.30
C GLY A 278 10.75 -25.36 12.25
N GLY A 279 9.58 -24.95 11.80
CA GLY A 279 9.43 -23.93 10.76
C GLY A 279 8.07 -23.27 10.81
N THR A 280 7.94 -22.15 10.10
CA THR A 280 6.67 -21.42 10.01
C THR A 280 6.50 -20.85 8.63
N GLN A 281 5.38 -21.14 7.99
CA GLN A 281 5.11 -20.71 6.62
C GLN A 281 3.70 -20.17 6.48
N LEU A 282 3.53 -19.20 5.58
CA LEU A 282 2.21 -18.77 5.14
C LEU A 282 1.59 -19.91 4.33
N ARG A 283 0.35 -20.30 4.66
CA ARG A 283 -0.37 -21.31 3.88
C ARG A 283 -0.58 -20.84 2.44
N THR A 284 -0.64 -21.78 1.51
CA THR A 284 -0.86 -21.49 0.08
C THR A 284 -2.16 -20.73 -0.17
N ASP A 285 -3.20 -20.97 0.63
CA ASP A 285 -4.48 -20.27 0.57
C ASP A 285 -4.46 -18.82 1.09
N LYS A 286 -3.32 -18.37 1.64
CA LYS A 286 -3.11 -17.06 2.27
C LYS A 286 -4.04 -16.80 3.47
N LYS A 287 -4.76 -17.82 3.95
CA LYS A 287 -5.73 -17.69 5.05
C LYS A 287 -5.09 -17.85 6.42
N GLY A 288 -3.77 -17.91 6.51
CA GLY A 288 -3.03 -17.83 7.75
C GLY A 288 -1.67 -18.53 7.69
N TRP A 289 -0.89 -18.30 8.73
CA TRP A 289 0.37 -18.93 9.02
C TRP A 289 0.17 -20.25 9.74
N GLN A 290 1.02 -21.21 9.43
CA GLN A 290 1.10 -22.47 10.14
C GLN A 290 2.52 -22.72 10.60
N SER A 291 2.64 -23.24 11.82
CA SER A 291 3.89 -23.55 12.46
C SER A 291 3.84 -24.96 13.01
N ILE A 292 4.93 -25.69 12.78
CA ILE A 292 5.11 -27.05 13.28
C ILE A 292 6.53 -27.15 13.78
N ASP A 293 6.65 -27.73 14.97
CA ASP A 293 7.89 -28.07 15.62
C ASP A 293 7.86 -29.57 15.95
N ALA A 294 9.02 -30.19 15.88
CA ALA A 294 9.19 -31.61 16.11
C ALA A 294 10.56 -31.92 16.71
N SER A 295 10.58 -32.86 17.64
CA SER A 295 11.81 -33.43 18.18
C SER A 295 11.92 -34.92 17.90
N THR A 296 13.11 -35.33 17.47
CA THR A 296 13.47 -36.72 17.19
C THR A 296 14.49 -37.20 18.20
N ALA A 297 14.20 -38.31 18.86
CA ALA A 297 15.14 -39.02 19.73
C ALA A 297 15.96 -40.01 18.89
N HIS A 298 17.26 -39.74 18.76
CA HIS A 298 18.22 -40.64 18.16
C HIS A 298 18.72 -41.61 19.22
N VAL A 299 18.24 -42.84 19.18
CA VAL A 299 18.51 -43.88 20.18
C VAL A 299 19.50 -44.88 19.60
N ILE A 300 20.62 -45.09 20.28
CA ILE A 300 21.60 -46.12 19.91
C ILE A 300 21.60 -47.17 21.02
N THR A 301 21.26 -48.40 20.69
CA THR A 301 21.32 -49.54 21.63
C THR A 301 22.10 -50.71 21.01
N PRO A 302 22.70 -51.59 21.83
CA PRO A 302 23.37 -52.79 21.32
C PRO A 302 22.38 -53.83 20.77
N CYS A 303 21.11 -53.81 21.18
CA CYS A 303 20.12 -54.81 20.77
C CYS A 303 19.34 -54.44 19.50
N THR A 304 19.10 -53.14 19.26
CA THR A 304 18.35 -52.66 18.08
C THR A 304 19.21 -51.88 17.09
N GLY A 305 20.44 -51.53 17.46
CA GLY A 305 21.26 -50.59 16.69
C GLY A 305 20.77 -49.15 16.86
N ALA A 306 21.05 -48.31 15.85
CA ALA A 306 20.58 -46.94 15.81
C ALA A 306 19.14 -46.89 15.28
N VAL A 307 18.24 -46.28 16.04
CA VAL A 307 16.84 -46.06 15.69
C VAL A 307 16.44 -44.63 16.01
N ASP A 308 15.64 -44.03 15.13
CA ASP A 308 15.04 -42.73 15.38
C ASP A 308 13.61 -42.94 15.87
N THR A 309 13.25 -42.25 16.94
CA THR A 309 11.91 -42.30 17.53
C THR A 309 11.37 -40.89 17.77
N ILE A 310 10.05 -40.77 17.87
CA ILE A 310 9.40 -39.48 18.09
C ILE A 310 9.61 -39.07 19.55
N ALA A 311 10.31 -37.97 19.81
CA ALA A 311 10.40 -37.44 21.17
C ALA A 311 9.15 -36.62 21.51
N GLY A 312 8.74 -35.74 20.59
CA GLY A 312 7.55 -34.93 20.73
C GLY A 312 7.29 -34.06 19.50
N HIS A 313 6.09 -33.50 19.43
CA HIS A 313 5.67 -32.64 18.33
C HIS A 313 4.67 -31.60 18.83
N GLY A 314 4.63 -30.45 18.16
CA GLY A 314 3.71 -29.36 18.46
C GLY A 314 3.37 -28.58 17.21
N GLY A 315 2.17 -28.02 17.18
CA GLY A 315 1.69 -27.22 16.07
C GLY A 315 0.87 -26.04 16.56
N SER A 316 0.95 -24.93 15.84
CA SER A 316 0.08 -23.77 16.05
C SER A 316 -0.17 -23.05 14.74
N THR A 317 -1.32 -22.39 14.67
CA THR A 317 -1.72 -21.65 13.48
C THR A 317 -2.47 -20.39 13.83
N ASN A 318 -2.65 -19.53 12.84
CA ASN A 318 -3.65 -18.49 12.87
C ASN A 318 -4.50 -18.57 11.59
N GLY A 319 -5.62 -17.84 11.60
CA GLY A 319 -6.61 -17.84 10.54
C GLY A 319 -7.37 -19.16 10.42
N ASN A 320 -8.14 -19.27 9.33
CA ASN A 320 -9.05 -20.39 9.11
C ASN A 320 -8.30 -21.61 8.55
N THR A 321 -8.44 -22.76 9.21
CA THR A 321 -7.73 -24.00 8.86
C THR A 321 -8.47 -24.93 7.92
N ARG A 322 -9.71 -24.62 7.50
CA ARG A 322 -10.52 -25.53 6.65
C ARG A 322 -9.83 -25.93 5.33
N GLY A 323 -8.92 -25.11 4.82
CA GLY A 323 -8.20 -25.33 3.56
C GLY A 323 -6.73 -25.76 3.70
N TYR A 324 -6.25 -26.11 4.90
CA TYR A 324 -4.81 -26.34 5.13
C TYR A 324 -4.25 -27.59 4.41
N MET A 325 -5.09 -28.60 4.16
CA MET A 325 -4.76 -29.80 3.41
C MET A 325 -5.60 -29.92 2.16
N THR A 326 -5.00 -30.46 1.10
CA THR A 326 -5.71 -30.70 -0.16
C THR A 326 -6.65 -31.91 -0.07
N ASN A 327 -6.22 -33.03 0.53
CA ASN A 327 -7.01 -34.27 0.64
C ASN A 327 -6.92 -34.92 2.03
N PRO A 328 -7.49 -34.31 3.09
CA PRO A 328 -7.48 -34.92 4.42
C PRO A 328 -8.14 -36.31 4.42
N PRO A 329 -7.60 -37.32 5.14
CA PRO A 329 -6.48 -37.25 6.08
C PRO A 329 -5.09 -37.50 5.46
N PHE A 330 -4.99 -37.68 4.14
CA PHE A 330 -3.73 -38.04 3.48
C PHE A 330 -2.93 -36.78 3.12
N VAL A 331 -1.71 -36.70 3.64
CA VAL A 331 -0.79 -35.59 3.32
C VAL A 331 -0.22 -35.78 1.92
N SER A 332 -0.55 -34.88 1.01
CA SER A 332 0.10 -34.80 -0.30
C SER A 332 1.47 -34.15 -0.18
N TRP A 333 2.41 -34.51 -1.05
CA TRP A 333 3.70 -33.82 -1.16
C TRP A 333 3.53 -32.30 -1.35
N SER A 334 2.47 -31.87 -2.05
CA SER A 334 2.15 -30.46 -2.27
C SER A 334 1.65 -29.72 -1.01
N ASP A 335 1.16 -30.42 0.01
CA ASP A 335 0.62 -29.79 1.23
C ASP A 335 1.74 -29.25 2.14
N TRP A 336 2.97 -29.77 1.98
CA TRP A 336 4.16 -29.26 2.64
C TRP A 336 4.59 -27.89 2.11
N LYS A 337 4.09 -27.50 0.94
CA LYS A 337 4.39 -26.22 0.29
C LYS A 337 3.57 -25.08 0.91
N GLY A 338 4.24 -24.01 1.30
CA GLY A 338 3.64 -22.72 1.64
C GLY A 338 3.45 -21.84 0.40
N TYR A 339 2.94 -20.64 0.61
CA TYR A 339 2.83 -19.63 -0.45
C TYR A 339 4.19 -19.34 -1.10
N GLY A 340 4.19 -18.99 -2.39
CA GLY A 340 5.40 -18.57 -3.13
C GLY A 340 6.39 -19.68 -3.48
N GLY A 341 6.17 -20.93 -3.06
CA GLY A 341 7.19 -21.98 -3.26
C GLY A 341 7.85 -22.46 -1.99
N TYR A 342 7.80 -21.65 -0.94
CA TYR A 342 8.56 -21.88 0.28
C TYR A 342 7.99 -23.03 1.09
N TYR A 343 8.84 -23.93 1.56
CA TYR A 343 8.47 -24.89 2.59
C TYR A 343 9.53 -24.86 3.68
N ASN A 344 9.10 -24.46 4.86
CA ASN A 344 9.97 -24.33 6.03
C ASN A 344 10.01 -25.62 6.86
N PHE A 345 9.38 -26.68 6.36
CA PHE A 345 9.34 -28.01 6.94
C PHE A 345 10.30 -28.95 6.20
N GLY A 346 11.10 -29.72 6.95
CA GLY A 346 12.05 -30.68 6.38
C GLY A 346 13.36 -30.10 5.88
N ASP A 347 13.91 -30.72 4.82
CA ASP A 347 15.15 -30.28 4.20
C ASP A 347 14.97 -28.99 3.39
N HIS A 348 15.26 -27.88 4.05
CA HIS A 348 15.33 -26.53 3.52
C HIS A 348 16.39 -26.30 2.41
N THR A 349 17.27 -27.27 2.13
CA THR A 349 18.24 -27.20 1.03
C THR A 349 17.76 -27.88 -0.25
N SER A 350 16.74 -28.75 -0.14
CA SER A 350 16.05 -29.34 -1.27
C SER A 350 15.20 -28.27 -1.98
N PRO A 351 14.84 -28.44 -3.27
CA PRO A 351 13.75 -27.74 -3.96
C PRO A 351 12.44 -28.55 -4.02
N THR A 352 12.43 -29.79 -3.50
CA THR A 352 11.25 -30.67 -3.41
C THR A 352 10.57 -30.58 -2.04
N PRO A 353 9.31 -30.11 -1.93
CA PRO A 353 8.56 -30.10 -0.68
C PRO A 353 8.35 -31.52 -0.13
N GLY A 354 8.35 -31.67 1.19
CA GLY A 354 8.06 -32.96 1.85
C GLY A 354 9.23 -33.95 1.85
N LEU A 355 10.45 -33.51 1.55
CA LEU A 355 11.64 -34.35 1.61
C LEU A 355 12.28 -34.31 3.02
N LEU A 356 12.69 -35.48 3.52
CA LEU A 356 13.36 -35.65 4.83
C LEU A 356 12.58 -34.96 5.98
N ILE A 357 11.24 -35.05 5.95
CA ILE A 357 10.40 -34.63 7.06
C ILE A 357 10.57 -35.63 8.21
N PRO A 358 10.88 -35.19 9.45
CA PRO A 358 10.89 -36.10 10.59
C PRO A 358 9.50 -36.69 10.88
N ASP A 359 9.44 -37.94 11.32
CA ASP A 359 8.18 -38.65 11.58
C ASP A 359 7.27 -37.90 12.56
N ALA A 360 7.85 -37.26 13.58
CA ALA A 360 7.15 -36.42 14.55
C ALA A 360 6.43 -35.22 13.88
N MET A 361 7.07 -34.58 12.90
CA MET A 361 6.49 -33.48 12.14
C MET A 361 5.40 -33.99 11.19
N ALA A 362 5.60 -35.14 10.54
CA ALA A 362 4.60 -35.78 9.69
C ALA A 362 3.35 -36.19 10.48
N GLN A 363 3.54 -36.70 11.70
CA GLN A 363 2.45 -37.02 12.63
C GLN A 363 1.67 -35.76 13.02
N GLN A 364 2.36 -34.70 13.44
CA GLN A 364 1.70 -33.43 13.77
C GLN A 364 0.93 -32.88 12.58
N PHE A 365 1.51 -32.88 11.38
CA PHE A 365 0.83 -32.38 10.18
C PHE A 365 -0.44 -33.17 9.87
N THR A 366 -0.42 -34.50 10.06
CA THR A 366 -1.59 -35.37 9.86
C THR A 366 -2.70 -35.10 10.89
N LEU A 367 -2.33 -34.78 12.14
CA LEU A 367 -3.29 -34.37 13.17
C LEU A 367 -3.85 -32.95 12.91
N GLY A 368 -3.05 -32.10 12.28
CA GLY A 368 -3.38 -30.75 11.87
C GLY A 368 -2.37 -29.71 12.32
N PRO A 369 -2.49 -28.46 11.83
CA PRO A 369 -1.52 -27.40 12.08
C PRO A 369 -1.60 -26.83 13.52
N GLY A 370 -2.35 -27.48 14.41
CA GLY A 370 -2.62 -27.01 15.76
C GLY A 370 -3.83 -26.06 15.87
N PRO A 371 -4.15 -25.62 17.10
CA PRO A 371 -5.24 -24.69 17.34
C PRO A 371 -4.95 -23.32 16.74
N SER A 372 -5.99 -22.68 16.20
CA SER A 372 -5.88 -21.33 15.65
C SER A 372 -5.93 -20.29 16.77
N LEU A 373 -4.92 -19.43 16.84
CA LEU A 373 -4.85 -18.32 17.82
C LEU A 373 -5.83 -17.18 17.47
N ASP A 374 -6.12 -17.00 16.19
CA ASP A 374 -7.15 -16.09 15.68
C ASP A 374 -7.72 -16.64 14.37
N SER A 375 -8.87 -17.31 14.44
CA SER A 375 -9.49 -17.95 13.28
C SER A 375 -10.12 -16.98 12.28
N ASN A 376 -10.37 -15.73 12.68
CA ASN A 376 -11.15 -14.77 11.90
C ASN A 376 -10.26 -13.80 11.12
N ASN A 377 -9.13 -13.37 11.71
CA ASN A 377 -8.28 -12.33 11.14
C ASN A 377 -6.80 -12.74 11.01
N GLY A 378 -6.44 -13.98 11.32
CA GLY A 378 -5.04 -14.44 11.25
C GLY A 378 -4.48 -14.66 9.83
N GLY A 379 -5.31 -14.58 8.80
CA GLY A 379 -4.88 -14.63 7.40
C GLY A 379 -4.46 -13.27 6.85
N LEU A 380 -4.05 -13.26 5.57
CA LEU A 380 -3.98 -12.02 4.83
C LEU A 380 -5.40 -11.49 4.60
N LEU A 381 -5.59 -10.19 4.85
CA LEU A 381 -6.85 -9.49 4.69
C LEU A 381 -6.82 -8.65 3.40
N PRO A 382 -7.99 -8.21 2.89
CA PRO A 382 -8.04 -7.35 1.72
C PRO A 382 -7.16 -6.11 1.89
N TYR A 383 -6.48 -5.71 0.81
CA TYR A 383 -5.60 -4.56 0.82
C TYR A 383 -5.70 -3.82 -0.51
N GLU A 384 -5.34 -2.54 -0.51
CA GLU A 384 -5.32 -1.76 -1.73
C GLU A 384 -4.00 -1.97 -2.49
N ASP A 385 -4.08 -2.19 -3.79
CA ASP A 385 -2.93 -2.30 -4.69
C ASP A 385 -3.17 -1.61 -6.04
N ILE A 386 -2.09 -1.33 -6.77
CA ILE A 386 -2.17 -0.80 -8.14
C ILE A 386 -2.66 -1.91 -9.08
N ALA A 387 -3.62 -1.58 -9.93
CA ALA A 387 -4.15 -2.51 -10.92
C ALA A 387 -3.09 -2.79 -12.01
N GLY A 388 -2.65 -4.05 -12.07
CA GLY A 388 -1.67 -4.50 -13.06
C GLY A 388 -0.24 -4.01 -12.78
N THR A 389 0.61 -4.00 -13.80
CA THR A 389 2.01 -3.57 -13.66
C THR A 389 2.15 -2.13 -14.12
N PRO A 390 2.52 -1.18 -13.24
CA PRO A 390 2.68 0.21 -13.63
C PRO A 390 3.85 0.38 -14.59
N THR A 391 3.61 1.08 -15.71
CA THR A 391 4.59 1.30 -16.78
C THR A 391 5.16 2.72 -16.80
N ALA A 392 4.56 3.63 -16.05
CA ALA A 392 4.96 5.03 -15.94
C ALA A 392 4.87 5.49 -14.47
N GLU A 393 5.64 6.52 -14.12
CA GLU A 393 5.62 7.14 -12.78
C GLU A 393 4.29 7.85 -12.47
N ASP A 394 3.53 8.16 -13.51
CA ASP A 394 2.32 8.97 -13.43
C ASP A 394 1.09 8.13 -13.13
N ALA A 395 0.31 8.57 -12.13
CA ALA A 395 -1.07 8.12 -11.98
C ALA A 395 -1.96 8.79 -13.04
N PRO A 396 -3.18 8.26 -13.25
CA PRO A 396 -4.15 8.87 -14.14
C PRO A 396 -4.44 10.31 -13.74
N ARG A 397 -4.37 11.21 -14.71
CA ARG A 397 -4.70 12.61 -14.52
C ARG A 397 -6.13 12.81 -14.09
N ILE A 398 -6.36 13.85 -13.30
CA ILE A 398 -7.68 14.43 -13.01
C ILE A 398 -7.73 15.78 -13.71
N THR A 399 -8.59 15.89 -14.72
CA THR A 399 -8.88 17.17 -15.39
C THR A 399 -10.09 17.80 -14.71
N ILE A 400 -10.14 19.12 -14.61
CA ILE A 400 -11.25 19.87 -14.03
C ILE A 400 -11.53 21.07 -14.92
N GLU A 401 -12.82 21.27 -15.24
CA GLU A 401 -13.31 22.48 -15.86
C GLU A 401 -13.99 23.36 -14.82
N VAL A 402 -13.60 24.63 -14.77
CA VAL A 402 -14.18 25.64 -13.88
C VAL A 402 -14.89 26.69 -14.73
N GLU A 403 -16.09 27.05 -14.30
CA GLU A 403 -16.95 28.02 -14.93
C GLU A 403 -17.05 29.31 -14.11
N ARG A 404 -17.28 30.41 -14.82
CA ARG A 404 -17.59 31.73 -14.27
C ARG A 404 -18.55 32.46 -15.19
N GLU A 405 -19.63 33.00 -14.65
CA GLU A 405 -20.56 33.82 -15.42
C GLU A 405 -19.87 35.09 -15.94
N ALA A 406 -20.04 35.43 -17.23
CA ALA A 406 -19.32 36.52 -17.86
C ALA A 406 -19.90 37.91 -17.53
N ASP A 407 -21.10 37.98 -16.96
CA ASP A 407 -21.69 39.21 -16.45
C ASP A 407 -21.02 39.71 -15.15
N THR A 408 -20.41 38.80 -14.37
CA THR A 408 -19.62 39.10 -13.16
C THR A 408 -18.31 39.85 -13.43
N LEU A 409 -17.96 40.09 -14.70
CA LEU A 409 -16.81 40.91 -15.11
C LEU A 409 -17.04 42.40 -14.87
N ASN A 410 -18.29 42.88 -14.97
CA ASN A 410 -18.62 44.30 -14.99
C ASN A 410 -19.31 44.72 -13.69
N ASN A 411 -18.52 45.10 -12.69
CA ASN A 411 -19.03 45.66 -11.42
C ASN A 411 -19.43 47.15 -11.51
N THR A 412 -19.40 47.75 -12.70
CA THR A 412 -19.74 49.17 -12.91
C THR A 412 -21.10 49.27 -13.61
N PRO A 413 -22.18 49.62 -12.89
CA PRO A 413 -23.50 49.78 -13.50
C PRO A 413 -23.49 50.88 -14.57
N GLY A 414 -24.03 50.61 -15.76
CA GLY A 414 -24.30 51.62 -16.79
C GLY A 414 -23.20 51.87 -17.82
N LEU A 415 -22.07 51.18 -17.77
CA LEU A 415 -21.00 51.27 -18.79
C LEU A 415 -21.22 50.26 -19.94
N HIS A 416 -22.44 50.20 -20.48
CA HIS A 416 -22.74 49.40 -21.66
C HIS A 416 -22.65 50.30 -22.89
N GLY A 417 -21.75 49.99 -23.83
CA GLY A 417 -21.69 50.70 -25.10
C GLY A 417 -23.07 50.69 -25.77
N ALA A 418 -23.56 51.85 -26.23
CA ALA A 418 -24.88 51.95 -26.86
C ALA A 418 -24.89 51.20 -28.21
N ALA A 419 -25.89 50.34 -28.40
CA ALA A 419 -26.20 49.64 -29.65
C ALA A 419 -25.00 48.92 -30.30
N ARG A 420 -24.32 49.56 -31.26
CA ARG A 420 -23.27 48.94 -32.10
C ARG A 420 -21.86 48.97 -31.47
N MET A 421 -21.73 49.56 -30.27
CA MET A 421 -20.46 49.63 -29.52
C MET A 421 -20.39 48.61 -28.37
N GLN A 422 -21.31 47.65 -28.34
CA GLN A 422 -21.28 46.57 -27.37
C GLN A 422 -20.11 45.65 -27.70
N VAL A 423 -19.13 45.57 -26.80
CA VAL A 423 -18.01 44.65 -26.94
C VAL A 423 -18.53 43.27 -26.55
N ASP A 424 -18.63 42.38 -27.54
CA ASP A 424 -18.89 40.97 -27.28
C ASP A 424 -17.72 40.39 -26.48
N ASN A 425 -18.02 39.79 -25.34
CA ASN A 425 -17.02 39.16 -24.48
C ASN A 425 -16.56 37.80 -25.05
N GLY A 426 -17.17 37.34 -26.15
CA GLY A 426 -16.83 36.09 -26.83
C GLY A 426 -17.06 34.86 -25.96
N SER A 427 -17.92 34.98 -24.94
CA SER A 427 -18.28 33.90 -24.05
C SER A 427 -19.34 33.00 -24.69
N ALA A 428 -19.06 31.70 -24.76
CA ALA A 428 -20.05 30.74 -25.23
C ALA A 428 -21.15 30.62 -24.16
N ARG A 429 -22.39 30.96 -24.54
CA ARG A 429 -23.57 30.95 -23.65
C ARG A 429 -23.47 31.87 -22.41
N GLY A 430 -22.66 32.93 -22.47
CA GLY A 430 -22.54 33.86 -21.35
C GLY A 430 -21.56 33.42 -20.25
N VAL A 431 -20.83 32.32 -20.44
CA VAL A 431 -19.95 31.74 -19.41
C VAL A 431 -18.49 31.70 -19.88
N MET A 432 -17.57 32.09 -19.00
CA MET A 432 -16.14 31.85 -19.15
C MET A 432 -15.77 30.51 -18.53
N ARG A 433 -14.91 29.75 -19.21
CA ARG A 433 -14.47 28.43 -18.76
C ARG A 433 -12.96 28.33 -18.80
N ALA A 434 -12.36 27.65 -17.83
CA ALA A 434 -10.96 27.24 -17.85
C ALA A 434 -10.85 25.75 -17.56
N LEU A 435 -9.84 25.12 -18.13
CA LEU A 435 -9.59 23.69 -18.03
C LEU A 435 -8.17 23.48 -17.52
N ALA A 436 -8.01 22.64 -16.51
CA ALA A 436 -6.72 22.31 -15.93
C ALA A 436 -6.65 20.82 -15.61
N SER A 437 -5.46 20.24 -15.68
CA SER A 437 -5.23 18.86 -15.26
C SER A 437 -4.12 18.81 -14.21
N ALA A 438 -4.23 17.88 -13.29
CA ALA A 438 -3.18 17.53 -12.36
C ALA A 438 -3.18 16.01 -12.13
N GLN A 439 -2.08 15.48 -11.63
CA GLN A 439 -1.97 14.05 -11.35
C GLN A 439 -1.02 13.80 -10.19
N ALA A 440 -1.26 12.69 -9.49
CA ALA A 440 -0.26 12.10 -8.63
C ALA A 440 0.86 11.47 -9.49
N TYR A 441 2.09 11.53 -9.01
CA TYR A 441 3.22 10.82 -9.60
C TYR A 441 4.11 10.23 -8.50
N PHE A 442 4.70 9.09 -8.79
CA PHE A 442 5.55 8.36 -7.86
C PHE A 442 7.01 8.74 -8.06
N VAL A 443 7.65 9.28 -7.03
CA VAL A 443 9.10 9.54 -7.05
C VAL A 443 9.71 9.28 -5.69
N ARG A 444 10.49 8.19 -5.58
CA ARG A 444 11.34 7.99 -4.40
C ARG A 444 12.34 9.16 -4.33
N PRO A 445 12.47 9.85 -3.18
CA PRO A 445 13.51 10.85 -2.99
C PRO A 445 14.90 10.25 -3.27
N ALA A 446 15.65 10.86 -4.18
CA ALA A 446 17.04 10.52 -4.44
C ALA A 446 17.92 11.64 -3.89
N GLU A 447 18.83 11.32 -2.96
CA GLU A 447 19.95 12.22 -2.70
C GLU A 447 21.01 11.94 -3.76
N ASP A 448 21.09 12.81 -4.77
CA ASP A 448 22.34 12.90 -5.50
C ASP A 448 23.45 13.38 -4.52
N PRO A 449 24.72 12.98 -4.70
CA PRO A 449 25.82 13.35 -3.80
C PRO A 449 26.08 14.87 -3.66
N PHE A 450 25.49 15.70 -4.52
CA PHE A 450 25.59 17.17 -4.55
C PHE A 450 24.32 17.89 -4.05
N GLY A 451 23.19 17.19 -3.91
CA GLY A 451 21.85 17.72 -3.62
C GLY A 451 21.44 17.70 -2.15
N ALA A 452 22.22 17.05 -1.28
CA ALA A 452 22.01 17.00 0.18
C ALA A 452 22.03 18.39 0.86
N SER A 453 22.45 19.44 0.15
CA SER A 453 22.55 20.80 0.70
C SER A 453 21.34 21.70 0.43
N THR A 454 20.39 21.33 -0.43
CA THR A 454 19.32 22.24 -0.89
C THR A 454 17.89 21.75 -0.68
N SER A 455 17.68 20.49 -0.30
CA SER A 455 16.34 19.92 -0.08
C SER A 455 16.26 19.30 1.31
N GLY A 456 15.76 20.07 2.29
CA GLY A 456 15.45 19.68 3.67
C GLY A 456 15.90 18.28 4.09
N ALA A 457 17.13 18.18 4.62
CA ALA A 457 17.83 16.96 4.98
C ALA A 457 16.90 15.90 5.60
N LEU A 458 16.63 14.84 4.84
CA LEU A 458 15.94 13.68 5.37
C LEU A 458 16.86 13.05 6.43
N LEU A 459 16.41 13.01 7.68
CA LEU A 459 17.09 12.24 8.72
C LEU A 459 17.17 10.79 8.23
N HIS A 460 18.39 10.23 8.17
CA HIS A 460 18.68 8.88 7.70
C HIS A 460 18.50 8.62 6.18
N ALA A 461 18.87 9.57 5.32
CA ALA A 461 18.78 9.44 3.86
C ALA A 461 19.36 8.13 3.26
N SER A 462 20.42 7.57 3.85
CA SER A 462 20.98 6.28 3.44
C SER A 462 20.00 5.10 3.59
N GLU A 463 19.01 5.21 4.48
CA GLU A 463 17.95 4.22 4.67
C GLU A 463 16.86 4.31 3.58
N TRP A 464 16.80 5.43 2.85
CA TRP A 464 15.84 5.67 1.76
C TRP A 464 16.45 5.42 0.38
N LEU A 465 17.78 5.43 0.26
CA LEU A 465 18.48 5.14 -0.99
C LEU A 465 18.42 3.63 -1.31
N ARG A 466 18.16 3.29 -2.57
CA ARG A 466 18.29 1.91 -3.03
C ARG A 466 19.76 1.59 -3.27
N ALA A 467 20.25 0.50 -2.70
CA ALA A 467 21.61 0.02 -2.92
C ALA A 467 21.90 -0.36 -4.39
N ASP A 468 20.87 -0.68 -5.17
CA ASP A 468 20.99 -1.09 -6.58
C ASP A 468 21.03 0.08 -7.57
N GLY A 469 20.81 1.32 -7.12
CA GLY A 469 20.74 2.51 -7.98
C GLY A 469 19.63 2.48 -9.04
N LYS A 470 18.68 1.54 -8.95
CA LYS A 470 17.58 1.42 -9.91
C LYS A 470 16.43 2.34 -9.54
N ARG A 471 15.64 2.70 -10.56
CA ARG A 471 14.37 3.41 -10.35
C ARG A 471 13.32 2.42 -9.84
N GLU A 472 12.59 2.81 -8.81
CA GLU A 472 11.44 2.07 -8.31
C GLU A 472 10.20 2.47 -9.11
N TYR A 473 9.48 1.47 -9.62
CA TYR A 473 8.16 1.67 -10.23
C TYR A 473 7.12 2.03 -9.17
N PRO A 474 6.03 2.71 -9.55
CA PRO A 474 4.96 3.02 -8.62
C PRO A 474 4.51 1.79 -7.83
N SER A 475 4.28 1.98 -6.54
CA SER A 475 3.64 1.00 -5.69
C SER A 475 2.85 1.72 -4.61
N VAL A 476 1.94 0.99 -3.98
CA VAL A 476 1.29 1.39 -2.73
C VAL A 476 1.89 0.60 -1.56
N PHE A 477 3.20 0.37 -1.59
CA PHE A 477 4.00 -0.10 -0.45
C PHE A 477 5.07 0.92 -0.05
N SER A 478 5.24 1.97 -0.86
CA SER A 478 6.19 3.06 -0.67
C SER A 478 5.44 4.40 -0.72
N PRO A 479 5.47 5.24 0.35
CA PRO A 479 4.65 6.45 0.44
C PRO A 479 5.32 7.65 -0.27
N PHE A 480 5.60 7.51 -1.56
CA PHE A 480 6.34 8.50 -2.35
C PHE A 480 5.50 9.17 -3.45
N TRP A 481 4.19 9.19 -3.27
CA TRP A 481 3.28 9.87 -4.18
C TRP A 481 3.29 11.37 -3.94
N GLN A 482 3.63 12.12 -4.98
CA GLN A 482 3.66 13.58 -5.03
C GLN A 482 2.69 14.09 -6.09
N VAL A 483 2.50 15.41 -6.17
CA VAL A 483 1.49 16.03 -7.04
C VAL A 483 2.13 17.05 -7.97
N ARG A 484 1.70 17.03 -9.23
CA ARG A 484 2.05 18.05 -10.21
C ARG A 484 0.87 18.42 -11.09
N LEU A 485 0.90 19.64 -11.63
CA LEU A 485 0.05 20.01 -12.76
C LEU A 485 0.47 19.17 -13.98
N ALA A 486 -0.52 18.79 -14.77
CA ALA A 486 -0.35 18.00 -15.97
C ALA A 486 -0.90 18.76 -17.18
N PRO A 487 -0.31 18.59 -18.38
CA PRO A 487 -0.84 19.22 -19.58
C PRO A 487 -2.20 18.60 -19.96
N VAL A 488 -3.18 19.46 -20.25
CA VAL A 488 -4.45 19.05 -20.85
C VAL A 488 -4.23 18.67 -22.31
N THR A 489 -4.71 17.51 -22.78
CA THR A 489 -4.45 17.09 -24.16
C THR A 489 -5.21 17.94 -25.19
N ASP A 490 -4.70 17.98 -26.42
CA ASP A 490 -5.36 18.69 -27.52
C ASP A 490 -6.77 18.15 -27.79
N SER A 491 -6.96 16.84 -27.63
CA SER A 491 -8.26 16.17 -27.76
C SER A 491 -9.26 16.62 -26.68
N GLU A 492 -8.83 16.70 -25.41
CA GLU A 492 -9.67 17.19 -24.31
C GLU A 492 -10.02 18.67 -24.49
N ARG A 493 -9.05 19.48 -24.93
CA ARG A 493 -9.29 20.88 -25.27
C ARG A 493 -10.25 21.02 -26.46
N ALA A 494 -10.20 20.12 -27.45
CA ALA A 494 -11.14 20.12 -28.57
C ALA A 494 -12.56 19.72 -28.13
N ALA A 495 -12.71 18.63 -27.38
CA ALA A 495 -13.99 18.21 -26.82
C ALA A 495 -14.61 19.28 -25.90
N ALA A 496 -13.77 20.01 -25.14
CA ALA A 496 -14.19 21.16 -24.35
C ALA A 496 -14.81 22.26 -25.22
N ARG A 497 -14.15 22.61 -26.32
CA ARG A 497 -14.61 23.64 -27.25
C ARG A 497 -15.89 23.21 -27.97
N GLU A 498 -15.99 21.95 -28.38
CA GLU A 498 -17.20 21.42 -29.04
C GLU A 498 -18.42 21.45 -28.12
N ALA A 499 -18.26 21.05 -26.85
CA ALA A 499 -19.34 21.11 -25.85
C ALA A 499 -19.83 22.55 -25.58
N GLN A 500 -18.98 23.55 -25.85
CA GLN A 500 -19.31 24.97 -25.72
C GLN A 500 -20.05 25.53 -26.93
N MET A 501 -19.98 24.89 -28.10
CA MET A 501 -20.68 25.36 -29.30
C MET A 501 -22.20 25.13 -29.16
N PRO A 502 -23.06 26.04 -29.64
CA PRO A 502 -24.49 25.76 -29.77
C PRO A 502 -24.67 24.61 -30.78
N HIS A 503 -25.43 23.58 -30.41
CA HIS A 503 -25.96 22.65 -31.41
C HIS A 503 -27.07 23.39 -32.17
N ASP A 504 -26.85 23.67 -33.46
CA ASP A 504 -27.92 24.07 -34.36
C ASP A 504 -28.98 22.96 -34.36
N THR A 505 -30.08 23.19 -33.66
CA THR A 505 -31.25 22.32 -33.76
C THR A 505 -31.83 22.57 -35.16
N PRO A 506 -31.96 21.56 -36.04
CA PRO A 506 -32.57 21.78 -37.34
C PRO A 506 -33.97 22.33 -37.13
N ALA A 507 -34.24 23.51 -37.67
CA ALA A 507 -35.56 24.12 -37.62
C ALA A 507 -36.58 23.11 -38.15
N ALA A 508 -37.50 22.68 -37.28
CA ALA A 508 -38.64 21.88 -37.68
C ALA A 508 -39.35 22.62 -38.82
N SER A 509 -39.33 22.02 -40.01
CA SER A 509 -40.05 22.53 -41.16
C SER A 509 -41.54 22.50 -40.83
N ARG A 510 -42.10 23.67 -40.51
CA ARG A 510 -43.54 23.87 -40.62
C ARG A 510 -43.87 23.84 -42.11
N ARG A 511 -44.45 22.73 -42.56
CA ARG A 511 -45.37 22.71 -43.69
C ARG A 511 -46.74 22.34 -43.18
#